data_AF-A0A0J9VEC2-F1
#
_entry.id   AF-A0A0J9VEC2-F1
#
_cell.length_a   1.000
_cell.length_b   1.000
_cell.length_c   1.000
_cell.angle_alpha   90.00
_cell.angle_beta   90.00
_cell.angle_gamma   90.00
#
_symmetry.space_group_name_H-M   'P 1'
#
loop_
_entity.id
_entity.type
_entity.pdbx_description
1 polymer ?
#
loop_
_entity_poly.entity_id
_entity_poly.type
_entity_poly.pdbx_seq_one_letter_code
_entity_poly.pdbx_strand_id
1 'polypeptide(L)'
;MMKYCGNMTFLFGKDISTDLIRYNEFLTHLLNNMERKLSNNLTSLATKFGIPKEDKEKLWKEYKEGIKKEFKEVNDYYKRICKDYENTLIIPGFLFNIKLQKYINLWRKVAYRTEKKWSDTFAIRTSKYRTLKSKS
;
A
#
# COMPACT_ATOMS: atom_id res chain seq x y z
N MET A 1 -18.10 20.68 10.64
CA MET A 1 -18.15 22.14 10.88
C MET A 1 -17.08 22.41 11.94
N MET A 2 -15.93 22.98 11.58
CA MET A 2 -14.87 23.27 12.56
C MET A 2 -15.34 24.34 13.53
N LYS A 3 -15.31 24.05 14.84
CA LYS A 3 -15.54 25.06 15.89
C LYS A 3 -14.19 25.44 16.50
N TYR A 4 -13.91 26.73 16.52
CA TYR A 4 -12.72 27.32 17.12
C TYR A 4 -13.06 27.78 18.54
N CYS A 5 -12.27 27.37 19.53
CA CYS A 5 -12.35 27.88 20.90
C CYS A 5 -10.91 28.07 21.39
N GLY A 6 -10.42 29.32 21.35
CA GLY A 6 -8.99 29.60 21.41
C GLY A 6 -8.22 28.98 20.22
N ASN A 7 -6.89 29.05 20.23
CA ASN A 7 -6.00 28.51 19.18
C ASN A 7 -6.08 26.97 18.98
N MET A 8 -7.11 26.29 19.50
CA MET A 8 -7.33 24.85 19.37
C MET A 8 -8.45 24.55 18.37
N THR A 9 -8.11 23.75 17.35
CA THR A 9 -9.07 23.15 16.42
C THR A 9 -9.65 21.87 17.03
N PHE A 10 -10.96 21.72 17.01
CA PHE A 10 -11.65 20.49 17.39
C PHE A 10 -12.28 19.81 16.17
N LEU A 11 -12.27 18.49 16.19
CA LEU A 11 -12.87 17.65 15.16
C LEU A 11 -13.99 16.82 15.76
N PHE A 12 -15.10 16.73 15.04
CA PHE A 12 -16.20 15.84 15.36
C PHE A 12 -15.91 14.42 14.87
N GLY A 13 -16.41 13.39 15.57
CA GLY A 13 -16.23 11.99 15.16
C GLY A 13 -16.62 11.72 13.71
N LYS A 14 -17.72 12.31 13.24
CA LYS A 14 -18.16 12.18 11.84
C LYS A 14 -17.16 12.76 10.83
N ASP A 15 -16.52 13.87 11.18
CA ASP A 15 -15.54 14.55 10.32
C ASP A 15 -14.27 13.67 10.26
N ILE A 16 -13.85 13.11 11.41
CA ILE A 16 -12.74 12.15 11.52
C ILE A 16 -12.96 10.89 10.69
N SER A 17 -14.13 10.26 10.83
CA SER A 17 -14.46 9.04 10.08
C SER A 17 -14.47 9.30 8.56
N THR A 18 -15.03 10.44 8.15
CA THR A 18 -15.04 10.85 6.74
C THR A 18 -13.63 11.05 6.21
N ASP A 19 -12.78 11.75 6.95
CA ASP A 19 -11.40 11.99 6.54
C ASP A 19 -10.60 10.69 6.48
N LEU A 20 -10.73 9.80 7.47
CA LEU A 20 -10.06 8.48 7.46
C LEU A 20 -10.44 7.64 6.24
N ILE A 21 -11.72 7.61 5.86
CA ILE A 21 -12.20 6.91 4.67
C ILE A 21 -11.53 7.49 3.42
N ARG A 22 -11.57 8.81 3.25
CA ARG A 22 -10.96 9.49 2.09
C ARG A 22 -9.46 9.23 1.97
N TYR A 23 -8.72 9.29 3.09
CA TYR A 23 -7.30 8.96 3.09
C TYR A 23 -7.08 7.49 2.72
N ASN A 24 -7.88 6.57 3.24
CA ASN A 24 -7.76 5.16 2.91
C ASN A 24 -8.06 4.87 1.44
N GLU A 25 -9.07 5.51 0.85
CA GLU A 25 -9.39 5.44 -0.57
C GLU A 25 -8.24 5.97 -1.44
N PHE A 26 -7.71 7.14 -1.11
CA PHE A 26 -6.57 7.73 -1.80
C PHE A 26 -5.35 6.80 -1.77
N LEU A 27 -5.02 6.26 -0.60
CA LEU A 27 -3.91 5.32 -0.43
C LEU A 27 -4.15 4.01 -1.19
N THR A 28 -5.39 3.51 -1.23
CA THR A 28 -5.77 2.34 -2.04
C THR A 28 -5.58 2.62 -3.54
N HIS A 29 -5.92 3.82 -4.01
CA HIS A 29 -5.66 4.22 -5.38
C HIS A 29 -4.15 4.25 -5.71
N LEU A 30 -3.32 4.73 -4.77
CA LEU A 30 -1.86 4.66 -4.92
C LEU A 30 -1.34 3.21 -4.95
N LEU A 31 -1.94 2.30 -4.17
CA LEU A 31 -1.63 0.88 -4.21
C LEU A 31 -1.87 0.31 -5.61
N ASN A 32 -3.04 0.56 -6.19
CA ASN A 32 -3.41 0.09 -7.53
C ASN A 32 -2.43 0.60 -8.60
N ASN A 33 -1.97 1.86 -8.46
CA ASN A 33 -0.96 2.42 -9.35
C ASN A 33 0.38 1.69 -9.25
N MET A 34 0.83 1.38 -8.04
CA MET A 34 2.03 0.58 -7.80
C MET A 34 1.87 -0.84 -8.39
N GLU A 35 0.74 -1.48 -8.18
CA GLU A 35 0.47 -2.80 -8.78
C GLU A 35 0.55 -2.77 -10.30
N ARG A 36 -0.03 -1.74 -10.93
CA ARG A 36 0.04 -1.55 -12.38
C ARG A 36 1.48 -1.39 -12.87
N LYS A 37 2.31 -0.59 -12.19
CA LYS A 37 3.74 -0.44 -12.51
C LYS A 37 4.48 -1.78 -12.42
N LEU A 38 4.23 -2.56 -11.37
CA LEU A 38 4.86 -3.87 -11.16
C LEU A 38 4.42 -4.88 -12.23
N SER A 39 3.14 -4.89 -12.60
CA SER A 39 2.61 -5.74 -13.67
C SER A 39 3.25 -5.43 -15.03
N ASN A 40 3.38 -4.13 -15.34
CA ASN A 40 4.05 -3.68 -16.56
C ASN A 40 5.54 -4.06 -16.57
N ASN A 41 6.23 -3.90 -15.44
CA ASN A 41 7.63 -4.32 -15.29
C ASN A 41 7.79 -5.82 -15.51
N LEU A 42 6.97 -6.65 -14.86
CA LEU A 42 6.99 -8.11 -15.04
C LEU A 42 6.71 -8.49 -16.49
N THR A 43 5.76 -7.82 -17.16
CA THR A 43 5.45 -8.06 -18.57
C THR A 43 6.64 -7.71 -19.47
N SER A 44 7.30 -6.56 -19.24
CA SER A 44 8.49 -6.17 -19.99
C SER A 44 9.63 -7.19 -19.82
N LEU A 45 9.89 -7.62 -18.58
CA LEU A 45 10.91 -8.63 -18.29
C LEU A 45 10.57 -9.99 -18.91
N ALA A 46 9.31 -10.41 -18.87
CA ALA A 46 8.86 -11.66 -19.47
C ALA A 46 9.07 -11.66 -20.99
N THR A 47 8.73 -10.57 -21.68
CA THR A 47 9.00 -10.40 -23.11
C THR A 47 10.50 -10.41 -23.39
N LYS A 48 11.30 -9.68 -22.61
CA LYS A 48 12.76 -9.56 -22.81
C LYS A 48 13.49 -10.89 -22.65
N PHE A 49 13.07 -11.72 -21.69
CA PHE A 49 13.76 -12.97 -21.36
C PHE A 49 13.05 -14.23 -21.86
N GLY A 50 11.94 -14.09 -22.58
CA GLY A 50 11.21 -15.21 -23.16
C GLY A 50 10.58 -16.13 -22.12
N ILE A 51 9.98 -15.57 -21.07
CA ILE A 51 9.41 -16.35 -19.96
C ILE A 51 8.07 -16.95 -20.40
N PRO A 52 7.82 -18.24 -20.12
CA PRO A 52 6.52 -18.86 -20.34
C PRO A 52 5.39 -18.14 -19.61
N LYS A 53 4.20 -18.13 -20.19
CA LYS A 53 3.01 -17.49 -19.61
C LYS A 53 2.69 -18.04 -18.21
N GLU A 54 2.79 -19.35 -18.04
CA GLU A 54 2.52 -20.04 -16.76
C GLU A 54 3.46 -19.57 -15.64
N ASP A 55 4.75 -19.41 -15.93
CA ASP A 55 5.73 -18.93 -14.96
C ASP A 55 5.50 -17.46 -14.60
N LYS A 56 5.13 -16.63 -15.59
CA LYS A 56 4.73 -15.24 -15.35
C LYS A 56 3.50 -15.18 -14.43
N GLU A 57 2.49 -15.99 -14.69
CA GLU A 57 1.26 -16.03 -13.88
C GLU A 57 1.54 -16.52 -12.46
N LYS A 58 2.42 -17.52 -12.30
CA LYS A 58 2.88 -18.00 -11.00
C LYS A 58 3.59 -16.89 -10.21
N LEU A 59 4.51 -16.16 -10.84
CA LEU A 59 5.20 -15.02 -10.22
C LEU A 59 4.22 -13.92 -9.79
N TRP A 60 3.21 -13.64 -10.62
CA TRP A 60 2.20 -12.65 -10.30
C TRP A 60 1.28 -13.11 -9.16
N LYS A 61 0.95 -14.40 -9.09
CA LYS A 61 0.19 -14.98 -7.97
C LYS A 61 0.97 -14.86 -6.66
N GLU A 62 2.26 -15.21 -6.66
CA GLU A 62 3.13 -15.03 -5.49
C GLU A 62 3.18 -13.56 -5.03
N TYR A 63 3.22 -12.62 -5.98
CA TYR A 63 3.11 -11.19 -5.70
C TYR A 63 1.80 -10.84 -4.96
N LYS A 64 0.66 -11.30 -5.48
CA LYS A 64 -0.66 -11.04 -4.89
C LYS A 64 -0.83 -11.64 -3.49
N GLU A 65 -0.19 -12.77 -3.20
CA GLU A 65 -0.17 -13.35 -1.87
C GLU A 65 0.78 -12.58 -0.93
N GLY A 66 1.95 -12.18 -1.43
CA GLY A 66 2.93 -11.42 -0.68
C GLY A 66 2.41 -10.05 -0.24
N ILE A 67 1.79 -9.29 -1.16
CA ILE A 67 1.30 -7.94 -0.86
C ILE A 67 0.25 -7.93 0.25
N LYS A 68 -0.63 -8.95 0.30
CA LYS A 68 -1.61 -9.09 1.38
C LYS A 68 -0.94 -9.24 2.76
N LYS A 69 0.20 -9.95 2.82
CA LYS A 69 0.96 -10.13 4.05
C LYS A 69 1.68 -8.84 4.45
N GLU A 70 2.34 -8.17 3.50
CA GLU A 70 3.07 -6.92 3.75
C GLU A 70 2.14 -5.80 4.24
N PHE A 71 0.93 -5.68 3.67
CA PHE A 71 -0.04 -4.65 4.04
C PHE A 71 -0.92 -5.03 5.24
N LYS A 72 -0.73 -6.20 5.85
CA LYS A 72 -1.51 -6.59 7.04
C LYS A 72 -1.37 -5.58 8.18
N GLU A 73 -0.14 -5.14 8.47
CA GLU A 73 0.13 -4.17 9.53
C GLU A 73 -0.57 -2.83 9.28
N VAL A 74 -0.59 -2.38 8.02
CA VAL A 74 -1.27 -1.14 7.59
C VAL A 74 -2.78 -1.25 7.83
N ASN A 75 -3.38 -2.37 7.42
CA ASN A 75 -4.80 -2.62 7.59
C ASN A 75 -5.19 -2.76 9.07
N ASP A 76 -4.36 -3.41 9.87
CA ASP A 76 -4.58 -3.57 11.31
C ASP A 76 -4.47 -2.20 12.01
N TYR A 77 -3.51 -1.35 11.60
CA TYR A 77 -3.39 0.02 12.10
C TYR A 77 -4.63 0.85 11.76
N TYR A 78 -5.10 0.80 10.51
CA TYR A 78 -6.30 1.49 10.06
C TYR A 78 -7.54 1.10 10.90
N LYS A 79 -7.79 -0.21 11.04
CA LYS A 79 -8.90 -0.74 11.85
C LYS A 79 -8.85 -0.23 13.30
N ARG A 80 -7.66 -0.19 13.89
CA ARG A 80 -7.49 0.36 15.24
C ARG A 80 -7.86 1.83 15.31
N ILE A 81 -7.42 2.66 14.35
CA ILE A 81 -7.81 4.08 14.33
C ILE A 81 -9.33 4.23 14.20
N CYS A 82 -9.96 3.48 13.31
CA CYS A 82 -11.42 3.52 13.17
C CYS A 82 -12.11 3.19 14.51
N LYS A 83 -11.66 2.14 15.20
CA LYS A 83 -12.20 1.75 16.51
C LYS A 83 -11.98 2.82 17.58
N ASP A 84 -10.80 3.46 17.59
CA ASP A 84 -10.50 4.53 18.55
C ASP A 84 -11.47 5.72 18.43
N TYR A 85 -12.03 5.96 17.23
CA TYR A 85 -12.88 7.11 16.95
C TYR A 85 -14.36 6.79 16.71
N GLU A 86 -14.75 5.51 16.70
CA GLU A 86 -16.11 5.05 16.41
C GLU A 86 -17.18 5.73 17.28
N ASN A 87 -16.91 5.88 18.58
CA ASN A 87 -17.83 6.50 19.56
C ASN A 87 -17.37 7.90 20.01
N THR A 88 -16.42 8.51 19.31
CA THR A 88 -15.88 9.82 19.68
C THR A 88 -16.83 10.92 19.24
N LEU A 89 -17.33 11.74 20.18
CA LEU A 89 -18.14 12.90 19.83
C LEU A 89 -17.28 14.05 19.26
N ILE A 90 -16.23 14.42 20.00
CA ILE A 90 -15.33 15.53 19.69
C ILE A 90 -13.94 15.28 20.28
N ILE A 91 -12.88 15.64 19.56
CA ILE A 91 -11.50 15.63 20.08
C ILE A 91 -10.70 16.84 19.57
N PRO A 92 -9.61 17.20 20.26
CA PRO A 92 -8.59 18.08 19.70
C PRO A 92 -8.01 17.52 18.39
N GLY A 93 -8.01 18.34 17.33
CA GLY A 93 -7.60 17.91 15.99
C GLY A 93 -6.14 17.46 15.92
N PHE A 94 -5.26 17.99 16.77
CA PHE A 94 -3.85 17.58 16.80
C PHE A 94 -3.69 16.10 17.17
N LEU A 95 -4.54 15.55 18.05
CA LEU A 95 -4.49 14.13 18.44
C LEU A 95 -4.84 13.22 17.26
N PHE A 96 -5.84 13.60 16.47
CA PHE A 96 -6.18 12.91 15.24
C PHE A 96 -5.04 12.97 14.22
N ASN A 97 -4.49 14.17 14.00
CA ASN A 97 -3.40 14.38 13.04
C ASN A 97 -2.16 13.53 13.34
N ILE A 98 -1.81 13.33 14.62
CA ILE A 98 -0.72 12.44 15.02
C ILE A 98 -0.98 11.00 14.56
N LYS A 99 -2.19 10.47 14.78
CA LYS A 99 -2.55 9.10 14.36
C LYS A 99 -2.60 8.97 12.84
N LEU A 100 -3.18 9.97 12.16
CA LEU A 100 -3.26 10.00 10.70
C LEU A 100 -1.86 10.07 10.05
N GLN A 101 -0.97 10.91 10.57
CA GLN A 101 0.40 10.99 10.07
C GLN A 101 1.15 9.67 10.26
N LYS A 102 0.96 9.01 11.40
CA LYS A 102 1.53 7.66 11.64
C LYS A 102 0.97 6.63 10.66
N TYR A 103 -0.33 6.66 10.35
CA TYR A 103 -0.93 5.80 9.34
C TYR A 103 -0.29 6.00 7.96
N ILE A 104 -0.21 7.25 7.50
CA ILE A 104 0.36 7.60 6.19
C ILE A 104 1.83 7.19 6.10
N ASN A 105 2.61 7.43 7.15
CA ASN A 105 4.03 7.06 7.18
C ASN A 105 4.23 5.54 7.14
N LEU A 106 3.41 4.78 7.89
CA LEU A 106 3.43 3.32 7.85
C LEU A 106 3.09 2.82 6.45
N TRP A 107 2.01 3.33 5.86
CA TRP A 107 1.59 2.98 4.50
C TRP A 107 2.71 3.24 3.49
N ARG A 108 3.31 4.45 3.48
CA ARG A 108 4.40 4.83 2.55
C ARG A 108 5.60 3.91 2.68
N LYS A 109 5.99 3.56 3.91
CA LYS A 109 7.12 2.68 4.19
C LYS A 109 6.87 1.27 3.65
N VAL A 110 5.67 0.72 3.88
CA VAL A 110 5.30 -0.62 3.40
C VAL A 110 5.19 -0.64 1.88
N ALA A 111 4.59 0.38 1.27
CA ALA A 111 4.48 0.50 -0.19
C ALA A 111 5.85 0.52 -0.85
N TYR A 112 6.76 1.39 -0.40
CA TYR A 112 8.12 1.49 -0.94
C TYR A 112 8.89 0.15 -0.85
N ARG A 113 8.86 -0.49 0.33
CA ARG A 113 9.53 -1.78 0.54
C ARG A 113 8.94 -2.88 -0.35
N THR A 114 7.61 -2.90 -0.49
CA THR A 114 6.89 -3.86 -1.31
C THR A 114 7.25 -3.69 -2.79
N GLU A 115 7.19 -2.46 -3.30
CA GLU A 115 7.53 -2.14 -4.69
C GLU A 115 8.97 -2.57 -5.02
N LYS A 116 9.92 -2.18 -4.17
CA LYS A 116 11.33 -2.54 -4.33
C LYS A 116 11.53 -4.06 -4.32
N LYS A 117 11.04 -4.75 -3.29
CA LYS A 117 11.17 -6.20 -3.12
C LYS A 117 10.68 -6.96 -4.36
N TRP A 118 9.51 -6.58 -4.88
CA TRP A 118 8.92 -7.30 -6.01
C TRP A 118 9.56 -6.93 -7.35
N SER A 119 9.97 -5.67 -7.53
CA SER A 119 10.79 -5.28 -8.68
C SER A 119 12.08 -6.10 -8.74
N ASP A 120 12.81 -6.21 -7.62
CA ASP A 120 14.04 -6.98 -7.52
C ASP A 120 13.79 -8.48 -7.73
N THR A 121 12.72 -9.01 -7.13
CA THR A 121 12.34 -10.42 -7.28
C THR A 121 12.03 -10.77 -8.73
N PHE A 122 11.30 -9.92 -9.44
CA PHE A 122 11.03 -10.11 -10.85
C PHE A 122 12.34 -10.07 -11.65
N ALA A 123 13.19 -9.06 -11.46
CA ALA A 123 14.46 -8.97 -12.18
C ALA A 123 15.34 -10.23 -12.00
N ILE A 124 15.51 -10.70 -10.76
CA ILE A 124 16.34 -11.87 -10.43
C ILE A 124 15.75 -13.17 -11.00
N ARG A 125 14.43 -13.37 -10.88
CA ARG A 125 13.81 -14.61 -11.35
C ARG A 125 13.69 -14.66 -12.86
N THR A 126 13.43 -13.53 -13.50
CA THR A 126 13.35 -13.42 -14.96
C THR A 126 14.71 -13.58 -15.64
N SER A 127 15.81 -13.08 -15.04
CA SER A 127 17.15 -13.20 -15.62
C SER A 127 17.66 -14.64 -15.74
N LYS A 128 17.14 -15.58 -14.92
CA LYS A 128 17.51 -17.00 -14.98
C LYS A 128 17.16 -17.63 -16.34
N TYR A 129 16.12 -17.15 -17.01
CA TYR A 129 15.72 -17.64 -18.33
C TYR A 129 16.72 -17.22 -19.43
N ARG A 130 17.37 -16.05 -19.28
CA ARG A 130 18.48 -15.66 -20.15
C ARG A 130 19.64 -16.66 -20.06
N THR A 131 20.01 -17.03 -18.83
CA THR A 131 21.15 -17.95 -18.60
C THR A 131 20.88 -19.37 -19.08
N LEU A 132 19.61 -19.79 -19.08
CA LEU A 132 19.20 -21.08 -19.65
C LEU A 132 19.26 -21.03 -21.18
N LYS A 133 18.78 -19.94 -21.80
CA LYS A 133 18.82 -19.75 -23.25
C LYS A 133 20.24 -19.64 -23.81
N SER A 134 21.22 -19.17 -23.03
CA SER A 134 22.63 -19.10 -23.45
C SER A 134 23.43 -20.40 -23.26
N LYS A 135 22.84 -21.41 -22.59
CA LYS A 135 23.47 -22.72 -22.35
C LYS A 135 22.81 -23.85 -23.16
N SER A 136 21.73 -23.54 -23.87
CA SER A 136 21.10 -24.37 -24.88
C SER A 136 21.64 -24.00 -26.26
#